data_AF-A0A349HIB7-F1
#
_entry.id   AF-A0A349HIB7-F1
#
_cell.length_a   1.000
_cell.length_b   1.000
_cell.length_c   1.000
_cell.angle_alpha   90.00
_cell.angle_beta   90.00
_cell.angle_gamma   90.00
#
_symmetry.space_group_name_H-M   'P 1'
#
loop_
_entity.id
_entity.type
_entity.pdbx_description
1 polymer ?
#
loop_
_entity_poly.entity_id
_entity_poly.type
_entity_poly.pdbx_seq_one_letter_code
_entity_poly.pdbx_strand_id
1 'polypeptide(L)'
;MFEDKFSNVESDLLAKIEEIVNPAIAARDEAQTKLNNLEEKFREYRTAWDNFEWSKKRRIKEIADIAASGGDVDAARQALRDEETEAKEKFEISNVFERTHLPAAKQLLEKRKDEVVNAYRESRKQVHQKYVAEVKLMMDELLAIDENWQAVCNEHVSGTSLFFLPRPVAFKAQMGYHYESAGLKA
;
A
#
# COMPACT_ATOMS: atom_id res chain seq x y z
N MET A 1 18.76 17.90 26.55
CA MET A 1 19.75 16.79 26.48
C MET A 1 19.09 15.43 26.24
N PHE A 2 18.16 14.96 27.08
CA PHE A 2 17.38 13.73 26.78
C PHE A 2 16.36 13.93 25.66
N GLU A 3 15.61 15.04 25.68
CA GLU A 3 14.64 15.38 24.61
C GLU A 3 15.31 15.47 23.23
N ASP A 4 16.52 16.05 23.14
CA ASP A 4 17.28 16.11 21.89
C ASP A 4 17.69 14.72 21.38
N LYS A 5 18.08 13.80 22.28
CA LYS A 5 18.38 12.40 21.92
C LYS A 5 17.14 11.67 21.40
N PHE A 6 15.99 11.83 22.07
CA PHE A 6 14.73 11.21 21.64
C PHE A 6 14.23 11.74 20.29
N SER A 7 14.28 13.07 20.10
CA SER A 7 13.88 13.70 18.84
C SER A 7 14.75 13.25 17.66
N ASN A 8 16.06 13.14 17.90
CA ASN A 8 16.99 12.62 16.88
C ASN A 8 16.68 11.16 16.53
N VAL A 9 16.42 10.31 17.53
CA VAL A 9 16.06 8.90 17.29
C VAL A 9 14.74 8.80 16.52
N GLU A 10 13.71 9.55 16.88
CA GLU A 10 12.42 9.54 16.18
C GLU A 10 12.53 9.95 14.71
N SER A 11 13.25 11.03 14.42
CA SER A 11 13.50 11.49 13.04
C SER A 11 14.26 10.43 12.23
N ASP A 12 15.30 9.83 12.81
CA ASP A 12 16.12 8.79 12.18
C ASP A 12 15.35 7.49 11.90
N LEU A 13 14.35 7.19 12.75
CA LEU A 13 13.45 6.05 12.62
C LEU A 13 12.47 6.28 11.48
N LEU A 14 11.82 7.44 11.46
CA LEU A 14 10.90 7.83 10.38
C LEU A 14 11.63 7.80 9.03
N ALA A 15 12.83 8.38 8.95
CA ALA A 15 13.62 8.38 7.73
C ALA A 15 13.93 6.96 7.21
N LYS A 16 14.28 6.01 8.09
CA LYS A 16 14.52 4.60 7.70
C LYS A 16 13.26 3.85 7.30
N ILE A 17 12.15 4.12 7.98
CA ILE A 17 10.85 3.57 7.62
C ILE A 17 10.49 4.05 6.21
N GLU A 18 10.60 5.35 5.96
CA GLU A 18 10.33 5.96 4.67
C GLU A 18 11.23 5.40 3.56
N GLU A 19 12.53 5.25 3.80
CA GLU A 19 13.49 4.71 2.82
C GLU A 19 13.11 3.30 2.34
N ILE A 20 12.63 2.44 3.24
CA ILE A 20 12.32 1.04 2.94
C ILE A 20 10.88 0.88 2.42
N VAL A 21 9.93 1.60 3.02
CA VAL A 21 8.49 1.41 2.78
C VAL A 21 7.99 2.22 1.58
N ASN A 22 8.45 3.46 1.40
CA ASN A 22 7.93 4.33 0.34
C ASN A 22 8.15 3.76 -1.07
N PRO A 23 9.30 3.15 -1.41
CA PRO A 23 9.47 2.52 -2.71
C PRO A 23 8.46 1.37 -2.95
N ALA A 24 8.16 0.58 -1.92
CA ALA A 24 7.20 -0.52 -2.01
C ALA A 24 5.76 0.01 -2.19
N ILE A 25 5.39 1.08 -1.47
CA ILE A 25 4.09 1.75 -1.63
C ILE A 25 3.97 2.31 -3.06
N ALA A 26 4.99 3.02 -3.54
CA ALA A 26 4.99 3.58 -4.89
C ALA A 26 4.84 2.50 -5.97
N ALA A 27 5.53 1.36 -5.83
CA ALA A 27 5.39 0.23 -6.74
C ALA A 27 3.99 -0.40 -6.70
N ARG A 28 3.35 -0.46 -5.51
CA ARG A 28 1.97 -0.92 -5.35
C ARG A 28 0.98 0.04 -6.03
N ASP A 29 1.17 1.35 -5.88
CA ASP A 29 0.29 2.35 -6.47
C ASP A 29 0.43 2.41 -7.99
N GLU A 30 1.64 2.24 -8.51
CA GLU A 30 1.89 2.09 -9.94
C GLU A 30 1.17 0.85 -10.50
N ALA A 31 1.25 -0.30 -9.80
CA ALA A 31 0.56 -1.52 -10.19
C ALA A 31 -0.98 -1.35 -10.16
N GLN A 32 -1.51 -0.66 -9.15
CA GLN A 32 -2.94 -0.34 -9.07
C GLN A 32 -3.39 0.55 -10.23
N THR A 33 -2.61 1.56 -10.57
CA THR A 33 -2.90 2.47 -11.68
C THR A 33 -2.92 1.71 -13.01
N LYS A 34 -1.95 0.82 -13.23
CA LYS A 34 -1.92 -0.05 -14.42
C LYS A 34 -3.14 -0.97 -14.50
N LEU A 35 -3.56 -1.56 -13.38
CA LEU A 35 -4.77 -2.39 -13.33
C LEU A 35 -6.01 -1.58 -13.70
N ASN A 36 -6.20 -0.40 -13.11
CA ASN A 36 -7.34 0.46 -13.39
C ASN A 36 -7.42 0.82 -14.89
N ASN A 37 -6.28 1.20 -15.49
CA ASN A 37 -6.21 1.53 -16.91
C ASN A 37 -6.54 0.32 -17.82
N LEU A 38 -6.14 -0.89 -17.43
CA LEU A 38 -6.49 -2.11 -18.16
C LEU A 38 -7.98 -2.44 -18.03
N GLU A 39 -8.57 -2.28 -16.84
CA GLU A 39 -10.00 -2.51 -16.60
C GLU A 39 -10.88 -1.50 -17.33
N GLU A 40 -10.45 -0.24 -17.41
CA GLU A 40 -11.11 0.80 -18.20
C GLU A 40 -11.11 0.43 -19.69
N LYS A 41 -9.96 0.15 -20.28
CA LYS A 41 -9.87 -0.27 -21.69
C LYS A 41 -10.64 -1.54 -22.00
N PHE A 42 -10.61 -2.53 -21.09
CA PHE A 42 -11.40 -3.75 -21.23
C PHE A 42 -12.90 -3.42 -21.33
N ARG A 43 -13.39 -2.52 -20.46
CA ARG A 43 -14.78 -2.08 -20.45
C ARG A 43 -15.15 -1.31 -21.71
N GLU A 44 -14.28 -0.43 -22.18
CA GLU A 44 -14.48 0.31 -23.43
C GLU A 44 -14.65 -0.66 -24.62
N TYR A 45 -13.77 -1.66 -24.74
CA TYR A 45 -13.84 -2.64 -25.82
C TYR A 45 -15.07 -3.55 -25.74
N ARG A 46 -15.47 -3.98 -24.55
CA ARG A 46 -16.72 -4.72 -24.36
C ARG A 46 -17.94 -3.87 -24.72
N THR A 47 -17.96 -2.62 -24.27
CA THR A 47 -19.06 -1.69 -24.56
C THR A 47 -19.18 -1.39 -26.05
N ALA A 48 -18.06 -1.28 -26.78
CA ALA A 48 -18.06 -1.09 -28.23
C ALA A 48 -18.74 -2.26 -28.96
N TRP A 49 -18.46 -3.51 -28.55
CA TRP A 49 -19.12 -4.68 -29.10
C TRP A 49 -20.61 -4.72 -28.77
N ASP A 50 -20.97 -4.51 -27.50
CA ASP A 50 -22.37 -4.56 -27.06
C ASP A 50 -23.23 -3.48 -27.77
N ASN A 51 -22.67 -2.28 -27.94
CA ASN A 51 -23.31 -1.20 -28.70
C ASN A 51 -23.49 -1.54 -30.18
N PHE A 52 -22.49 -2.18 -30.79
CA PHE A 52 -22.59 -2.66 -32.16
C PHE A 52 -23.69 -3.73 -32.30
N GLU A 53 -23.69 -4.77 -31.44
CA GLU A 53 -24.72 -5.81 -31.47
C GLU A 53 -26.13 -5.25 -31.28
N TRP A 54 -26.29 -4.30 -30.34
CA TRP A 54 -27.58 -3.67 -30.07
C TRP A 54 -28.07 -2.83 -31.26
N SER A 55 -27.16 -2.08 -31.90
CA SER A 55 -27.51 -1.19 -33.02
C SER A 55 -27.60 -1.92 -34.38
N LYS A 56 -27.03 -3.12 -34.52
CA LYS A 56 -26.98 -3.89 -35.77
C LYS A 56 -28.36 -4.08 -36.43
N LYS A 57 -29.40 -4.40 -35.66
CA LYS A 57 -30.77 -4.57 -36.20
C LYS A 57 -31.33 -3.28 -36.76
N ARG A 58 -31.05 -2.14 -36.11
CA ARG A 58 -31.46 -0.82 -36.58
C ARG A 58 -30.71 -0.44 -37.86
N ARG A 59 -29.40 -0.67 -37.92
CA ARG A 59 -28.59 -0.45 -39.13
C ARG A 59 -29.08 -1.27 -40.32
N ILE A 60 -29.44 -2.53 -40.11
CA ILE A 60 -30.02 -3.39 -41.17
C ILE A 60 -31.35 -2.80 -41.69
N LYS A 61 -32.19 -2.26 -40.81
CA LYS A 61 -33.42 -1.57 -41.20
C LYS A 61 -33.13 -0.30 -42.01
N GLU A 62 -32.17 0.50 -41.58
CA GLU A 62 -31.72 1.71 -42.30
C GLU A 62 -31.24 1.36 -43.72
N ILE A 63 -30.50 0.24 -43.89
CA ILE A 63 -30.09 -0.26 -45.21
C ILE A 63 -31.31 -0.65 -46.07
N ALA A 64 -32.33 -1.27 -45.48
CA ALA A 64 -33.56 -1.62 -46.20
C ALA A 64 -34.33 -0.36 -46.65
N ASP A 65 -34.37 0.68 -45.83
CA ASP A 65 -34.99 1.97 -46.16
C ASP A 65 -34.20 2.70 -47.29
N ILE A 66 -32.86 2.61 -47.30
CA ILE A 66 -32.01 3.09 -48.40
C ILE A 66 -32.31 2.33 -49.70
N ALA A 67 -32.47 1.01 -49.63
CA ALA A 67 -32.83 0.19 -50.79
C ALA A 67 -34.19 0.60 -51.37
N ALA A 68 -35.18 0.85 -50.50
CA ALA A 68 -36.53 1.26 -50.91
C ALA A 68 -36.57 2.66 -51.55
N SER A 69 -35.64 3.54 -51.18
CA SER A 69 -35.51 4.89 -51.74
C SER A 69 -34.61 4.97 -52.99
N GLY A 70 -34.05 3.85 -53.45
CA GLY A 70 -33.17 3.78 -54.63
C GLY A 70 -31.75 4.31 -54.38
N GLY A 71 -31.31 4.38 -53.12
CA GLY A 71 -29.96 4.80 -52.76
C GLY A 71 -28.90 3.70 -52.92
N ASP A 72 -27.64 4.06 -52.64
CA ASP A 72 -26.50 3.14 -52.73
C ASP A 72 -26.45 2.16 -51.54
N VAL A 73 -27.05 0.99 -51.75
CA VAL A 73 -27.10 -0.10 -50.77
C VAL A 73 -25.72 -0.72 -50.51
N ASP A 74 -24.85 -0.75 -51.52
CA ASP A 74 -23.55 -1.40 -51.41
C ASP A 74 -22.62 -0.58 -50.53
N ALA A 75 -22.61 0.76 -50.68
CA ALA A 75 -21.92 1.65 -49.77
C ALA A 75 -22.41 1.52 -48.32
N ALA A 76 -23.74 1.44 -48.11
CA ALA A 76 -24.32 1.30 -46.78
C ALA A 76 -24.00 -0.06 -46.13
N ARG A 77 -23.97 -1.14 -46.93
CA ARG A 77 -23.54 -2.47 -46.47
C ARG A 77 -22.06 -2.51 -46.13
N GLN A 78 -21.22 -1.85 -46.93
CA GLN A 78 -19.79 -1.80 -46.68
C GLN A 78 -19.50 -1.08 -45.35
N ALA A 79 -20.14 0.07 -45.10
CA ALA A 79 -20.00 0.78 -43.84
C ALA A 79 -20.38 -0.08 -42.62
N LEU A 80 -21.48 -0.86 -42.71
CA LEU A 80 -21.87 -1.78 -41.64
C LEU A 80 -20.83 -2.91 -41.42
N ARG A 81 -20.21 -3.42 -42.49
CA ARG A 81 -19.16 -4.45 -42.40
C ARG A 81 -17.88 -3.92 -41.78
N ASP A 82 -17.52 -2.68 -42.10
CA ASP A 82 -16.33 -2.03 -41.54
C ASP A 82 -16.55 -1.80 -40.02
N GLU A 83 -17.72 -1.29 -39.62
CA GLU A 83 -18.13 -1.17 -38.21
C GLU A 83 -18.11 -2.54 -37.49
N GLU A 84 -18.63 -3.61 -38.13
CA GLU A 84 -18.63 -4.97 -37.58
C GLU A 84 -17.21 -5.50 -37.37
N THR A 85 -16.33 -5.26 -38.33
CA THR A 85 -14.93 -5.72 -38.28
C THR A 85 -14.20 -5.03 -37.13
N GLU A 86 -14.32 -3.70 -37.03
CA GLU A 86 -13.70 -2.93 -35.95
C GLU A 86 -14.23 -3.35 -34.56
N ALA A 87 -15.55 -3.54 -34.43
CA ALA A 87 -16.15 -4.00 -33.18
C ALA A 87 -15.66 -5.40 -32.79
N LYS A 88 -15.55 -6.31 -33.76
CA LYS A 88 -15.06 -7.68 -33.55
C LYS A 88 -13.60 -7.71 -33.14
N GLU A 89 -12.74 -6.90 -33.76
CA GLU A 89 -11.34 -6.77 -33.36
C GLU A 89 -11.21 -6.30 -31.91
N LYS A 90 -11.97 -5.26 -31.52
CA LYS A 90 -12.01 -4.80 -30.12
C LYS A 90 -12.51 -5.90 -29.17
N PHE A 91 -13.53 -6.66 -29.58
CA PHE A 91 -14.03 -7.79 -28.80
C PHE A 91 -12.97 -8.88 -28.61
N GLU A 92 -12.24 -9.26 -29.66
CA GLU A 92 -11.15 -10.23 -29.59
C GLU A 92 -10.03 -9.75 -28.67
N ILE A 93 -9.63 -8.48 -28.75
CA ILE A 93 -8.67 -7.87 -27.83
C ILE A 93 -9.19 -7.91 -26.39
N SER A 94 -10.47 -7.62 -26.17
CA SER A 94 -11.08 -7.69 -24.84
C SER A 94 -11.03 -9.10 -24.25
N ASN A 95 -11.19 -10.15 -25.07
CA ASN A 95 -11.07 -11.53 -24.63
C ASN A 95 -9.63 -11.88 -24.22
N VAL A 96 -8.62 -11.32 -24.90
CA VAL A 96 -7.22 -11.45 -24.47
C VAL A 96 -7.03 -10.75 -23.13
N PHE A 97 -7.54 -9.53 -22.96
CA PHE A 97 -7.44 -8.80 -21.69
C PHE A 97 -8.04 -9.59 -20.52
N GLU A 98 -9.23 -10.16 -20.73
CA GLU A 98 -9.93 -10.97 -19.73
C GLU A 98 -9.16 -12.24 -19.35
N ARG A 99 -8.56 -12.92 -20.33
CA ARG A 99 -7.89 -14.21 -20.10
C ARG A 99 -6.46 -14.08 -19.58
N THR A 100 -5.72 -13.05 -19.96
CA THR A 100 -4.28 -12.97 -19.70
C THR A 100 -3.89 -11.72 -18.92
N HIS A 101 -4.21 -10.53 -19.42
CA HIS A 101 -3.66 -9.29 -18.88
C HIS A 101 -4.28 -8.88 -17.55
N LEU A 102 -5.60 -8.98 -17.40
CA LEU A 102 -6.28 -8.64 -16.14
C LEU A 102 -5.88 -9.60 -15.01
N PRO A 103 -5.87 -10.94 -15.19
CA PRO A 103 -5.36 -11.85 -14.17
C PRO A 103 -3.90 -11.57 -13.79
N ALA A 104 -3.02 -11.35 -14.77
CA ALA A 104 -1.62 -11.05 -14.51
C ALA A 104 -1.42 -9.74 -13.75
N ALA A 105 -2.18 -8.69 -14.10
CA ALA A 105 -2.14 -7.40 -13.41
C ALA A 105 -2.66 -7.51 -11.96
N LYS A 106 -3.73 -8.29 -11.73
CA LYS A 106 -4.25 -8.57 -10.38
C LYS A 106 -3.24 -9.33 -9.54
N GLN A 107 -2.60 -10.36 -10.11
CA GLN A 107 -1.56 -11.11 -9.42
C GLN A 107 -0.34 -10.24 -9.08
N LEU A 108 0.06 -9.35 -10.00
CA LEU A 108 1.13 -8.38 -9.74
C LEU A 108 0.76 -7.44 -8.59
N LEU A 109 -0.46 -6.92 -8.55
CA LEU A 109 -0.92 -6.05 -7.49
C LEU A 109 -0.88 -6.75 -6.12
N GLU A 110 -1.33 -8.01 -6.04
CA GLU A 110 -1.24 -8.79 -4.79
C GLU A 110 0.22 -8.99 -4.36
N LYS A 111 1.11 -9.33 -5.30
CA LYS A 111 2.55 -9.42 -5.01
C LYS A 111 3.10 -8.09 -4.47
N ARG A 112 2.71 -6.95 -5.04
CA ARG A 112 3.16 -5.63 -4.54
C ARG A 112 2.60 -5.29 -3.16
N LYS A 113 1.38 -5.73 -2.82
CA LYS A 113 0.84 -5.59 -1.46
C LYS A 113 1.66 -6.40 -0.45
N ASP A 114 2.02 -7.63 -0.81
CA ASP A 114 2.88 -8.48 0.04
C ASP A 114 4.27 -7.85 0.23
N GLU A 115 4.83 -7.25 -0.81
CA GLU A 115 6.11 -6.51 -0.74
C GLU A 115 6.03 -5.33 0.23
N VAL A 116 4.93 -4.57 0.26
CA VAL A 116 4.72 -3.50 1.25
C VAL A 116 4.70 -4.07 2.67
N VAL A 117 3.98 -5.17 2.91
CA VAL A 117 3.95 -5.81 4.23
C VAL A 117 5.34 -6.28 4.65
N ASN A 118 6.11 -6.86 3.72
CA ASN A 118 7.47 -7.28 3.98
C ASN A 118 8.42 -6.09 4.24
N ALA A 119 8.25 -4.98 3.52
CA ALA A 119 9.00 -3.74 3.75
C ALA A 119 8.75 -3.20 5.18
N TYR A 120 7.50 -3.19 5.65
CA TYR A 120 7.20 -2.82 7.04
C TYR A 120 7.83 -3.77 8.06
N ARG A 121 7.79 -5.09 7.81
CA ARG A 121 8.43 -6.08 8.70
C ARG A 121 9.93 -5.89 8.77
N GLU A 122 10.57 -5.69 7.62
CA GLU A 122 12.01 -5.48 7.53
C GLU A 122 12.42 -4.16 8.19
N SER A 123 11.68 -3.08 7.92
CA SER A 123 11.90 -1.80 8.58
C SER A 123 11.79 -1.94 10.10
N ARG A 124 10.73 -2.59 10.61
CA ARG A 124 10.58 -2.85 12.05
C ARG A 124 11.77 -3.64 12.62
N LYS A 125 12.25 -4.66 11.90
CA LYS A 125 13.39 -5.48 12.33
C LYS A 125 14.67 -4.65 12.40
N GLN A 126 14.96 -3.82 11.40
CA GLN A 126 16.15 -2.96 11.39
C GLN A 126 16.08 -1.88 12.47
N VAL A 127 14.92 -1.25 12.63
CA VAL A 127 14.64 -0.31 13.72
C VAL A 127 14.90 -0.95 15.08
N HIS A 128 14.34 -2.15 15.29
CA HIS A 128 14.51 -2.86 16.54
C HIS A 128 15.99 -3.21 16.80
N GLN A 129 16.71 -3.73 15.81
CA GLN A 129 18.13 -4.07 15.95
C GLN A 129 19.02 -2.85 16.24
N LYS A 130 18.74 -1.71 15.60
CA LYS A 130 19.58 -0.51 15.74
C LYS A 130 19.31 0.23 17.05
N TYR A 131 18.04 0.44 17.42
CA TYR A 131 17.69 1.39 18.47
C TYR A 131 17.38 0.75 19.82
N VAL A 132 17.14 -0.56 19.90
CA VAL A 132 16.80 -1.19 21.19
C VAL A 132 17.95 -1.08 22.19
N ALA A 133 19.20 -1.21 21.75
CA ALA A 133 20.36 -1.04 22.63
C ALA A 133 20.51 0.41 23.12
N GLU A 134 20.29 1.39 22.24
CA GLU A 134 20.37 2.82 22.58
C GLU A 134 19.24 3.23 23.53
N VAL A 135 18.01 2.79 23.26
CA VAL A 135 16.85 2.98 24.15
C VAL A 135 17.09 2.31 25.49
N LYS A 136 17.71 1.12 25.50
CA LYS A 136 18.09 0.45 26.75
C LYS A 136 19.04 1.31 27.58
N LEU A 137 20.13 1.80 26.98
CA LEU A 137 21.09 2.65 27.68
C LEU A 137 20.43 3.90 28.27
N MET A 138 19.56 4.57 27.51
CA MET A 138 18.82 5.73 28.02
C MET A 138 17.90 5.37 29.20
N MET A 139 17.25 4.20 29.16
CA MET A 139 16.42 3.72 30.26
C MET A 139 17.25 3.36 31.50
N ASP A 140 18.40 2.72 31.33
CA ASP A 140 19.31 2.40 32.43
C ASP A 140 19.85 3.69 33.08
N GLU A 141 20.20 4.71 32.29
CA GLU A 141 20.59 6.04 32.79
C GLU A 141 19.46 6.71 33.60
N LEU A 142 18.21 6.67 33.10
CA LEU A 142 17.06 7.24 33.81
C LEU A 142 16.78 6.54 35.14
N LEU A 143 16.90 5.22 35.17
CA LEU A 143 16.73 4.43 36.40
C LEU A 143 17.82 4.75 37.42
N ALA A 144 19.08 4.90 36.99
CA ALA A 144 20.18 5.28 37.88
C ALA A 144 19.99 6.69 38.47
N ILE A 145 19.46 7.63 37.69
CA ILE A 145 19.10 8.97 38.18
C ILE A 145 17.96 8.88 39.22
N ASP A 146 16.93 8.06 38.95
CA ASP A 146 15.83 7.84 39.89
C ASP A 146 16.30 7.20 41.21
N GLU A 147 17.15 6.17 41.15
CA GLU A 147 17.74 5.51 42.32
C GLU A 147 18.55 6.52 43.17
N ASN A 148 19.38 7.34 42.54
CA ASN A 148 20.15 8.38 43.23
C ASN A 148 19.23 9.45 43.86
N TRP A 149 18.18 9.88 43.16
CA TRP A 149 17.22 10.84 43.68
C TRP A 149 16.47 10.27 44.90
N GLN A 150 16.02 9.01 44.82
CA GLN A 150 15.37 8.33 45.95
C GLN A 150 16.29 8.22 47.17
N ALA A 151 17.57 7.90 46.96
CA ALA A 151 18.55 7.86 48.05
C ALA A 151 18.66 9.23 48.76
N VAL A 152 18.79 10.31 48.00
CA VAL A 152 18.86 11.68 48.54
C VAL A 152 17.58 12.07 49.28
N CYS A 153 16.40 11.75 48.73
CA CYS A 153 15.13 11.99 49.39
C CYS A 153 14.99 11.20 50.70
N ASN A 154 15.41 9.93 50.72
CA ASN A 154 15.36 9.09 51.92
C ASN A 154 16.33 9.57 53.02
N GLU A 155 17.47 10.15 52.64
CA GLU A 155 18.40 10.78 53.59
C GLU A 155 17.86 12.08 54.19
N HIS A 156 17.05 12.84 53.42
CA HIS A 156 16.52 14.13 53.86
C HIS A 156 15.14 14.06 54.54
N VAL A 157 14.38 12.98 54.33
CA VAL A 157 13.05 12.79 54.91
C VAL A 157 13.12 11.78 56.05
N SER A 158 13.10 12.28 57.29
CA SER A 158 12.74 11.47 58.46
C SER A 158 11.23 11.17 58.43
N GLY A 159 10.84 10.18 57.63
CA GLY A 159 9.65 9.38 57.94
C GLY A 159 8.35 9.58 57.15
N THR A 160 8.24 10.37 56.08
CA THR A 160 6.99 10.31 55.27
C THR A 160 7.10 10.66 53.79
N SER A 161 6.59 9.72 53.00
CA SER A 161 6.14 9.76 51.60
C SER A 161 7.20 9.60 50.50
N LEU A 162 7.05 8.50 49.75
CA LEU A 162 7.66 8.22 48.45
C LEU A 162 7.27 9.33 47.46
N PHE A 163 8.18 10.29 47.20
CA PHE A 163 7.97 11.31 46.19
C PHE A 163 8.33 10.75 44.79
N PHE A 164 7.32 10.11 44.16
CA PHE A 164 7.05 9.81 42.71
C PHE A 164 8.23 9.55 41.72
N LEU A 165 8.23 8.54 40.83
CA LEU A 165 7.17 8.07 39.90
C LEU A 165 7.10 6.53 39.80
N PRO A 166 5.90 5.89 39.81
CA PRO A 166 5.74 4.45 39.51
C PRO A 166 5.97 4.06 38.03
N ARG A 167 6.29 5.03 37.17
CA ARG A 167 6.37 4.85 35.71
C ARG A 167 7.66 4.20 35.19
N PRO A 168 8.88 4.49 35.70
CA PRO A 168 10.11 3.91 35.18
C PRO A 168 10.18 2.39 35.40
N VAL A 169 9.76 1.91 36.58
CA VAL A 169 9.77 0.47 36.92
C VAL A 169 8.73 -0.31 36.12
N ALA A 170 7.51 0.21 36.00
CA ALA A 170 6.47 -0.42 35.18
C ALA A 170 6.85 -0.43 33.68
N PHE A 171 7.48 0.63 33.20
CA PHE A 171 7.97 0.72 31.83
C PHE A 171 9.19 -0.20 31.60
N LYS A 172 10.10 -0.34 32.57
CA LYS A 172 11.21 -1.32 32.51
C LYS A 172 10.68 -2.74 32.34
N ALA A 173 9.67 -3.12 33.12
CA ALA A 173 9.04 -4.44 33.01
C ALA A 173 8.37 -4.66 31.63
N GLN A 174 7.75 -3.62 31.06
CA GLN A 174 7.18 -3.68 29.70
C GLN A 174 8.26 -3.78 28.61
N MET A 175 9.41 -3.13 28.82
CA MET A 175 10.52 -3.13 27.88
C MET A 175 11.39 -4.39 27.96
N GLY A 176 11.33 -5.14 29.07
CA GLY A 176 12.08 -6.38 29.26
C GLY A 176 11.92 -7.39 28.12
N TYR A 177 10.68 -7.59 27.65
CA TYR A 177 10.40 -8.45 26.49
C TYR A 177 11.12 -7.97 25.22
N HIS A 178 11.18 -6.66 25.01
CA HIS A 178 11.86 -6.08 23.84
C HIS A 178 13.38 -6.23 23.94
N TYR A 179 13.97 -6.09 25.12
CA TYR A 179 15.40 -6.31 25.34
C TYR A 179 15.79 -7.78 25.14
N GLU A 180 15.03 -8.70 25.73
CA GLU A 180 15.27 -10.14 25.57
C GLU A 180 15.11 -10.59 24.11
N SER A 181 14.10 -10.09 23.41
CA SER A 181 13.90 -10.39 21.97
C SER A 181 15.02 -9.86 21.08
N ALA A 182 15.77 -8.86 21.54
CA ALA A 182 16.96 -8.32 20.89
C ALA A 182 18.27 -9.01 21.35
N GLY A 183 18.20 -10.00 22.25
CA GLY A 183 19.38 -10.67 22.81
C GLY A 183 20.12 -9.86 23.88
N LEU A 184 19.50 -8.82 24.43
CA LEU A 184 20.04 -8.04 25.53
C LEU A 184 19.49 -8.58 26.86
N LYS A 185 20.33 -8.66 27.90
CA LYS A 185 19.85 -9.01 29.25
C LYS A 185 18.83 -7.95 29.72
N ALA A 186 17.71 -8.34 30.31
CA ALA A 186 16.76 -7.41 30.93
C ALA A 186 17.36 -6.69 32.15
#